data_AF-A0AA97CGV2-F1
#
_entry.id   AF-A0AA97CGV2-F1
#
_cell.length_a   1.000
_cell.length_b   1.000
_cell.length_c   1.000
_cell.angle_alpha   90.00
_cell.angle_beta   90.00
_cell.angle_gamma   90.00
#
_symmetry.space_group_name_H-M   'P 1'
#
loop_
_entity.id
_entity.type
_entity.pdbx_description
1 polymer ?
#
loop_
_entity_poly.entity_id
_entity_poly.type
_entity_poly.pdbx_seq_one_letter_code
_entity_poly.pdbx_strand_id
1 'polypeptide(L)'
;MRTEHTRSVQTISHATELVNTFFDDNTEKFFSVRRLSMRKDPNRQLFIVTIENDNKSDEYEIVPFAELSYRQKKINIVVDPSTQYPELNQSITDVIEKIKSSILGYMSNYQKLSVH
;
A
#
# COMPACT_ATOMS: atom_id res chain seq x y z
N MET A 1 -14.42 -8.85 18.39
CA MET A 1 -13.44 -7.79 18.11
C MET A 1 -12.77 -8.11 16.79
N ARG A 2 -12.85 -7.22 15.79
CA ARG A 2 -12.00 -7.33 14.60
C ARG A 2 -10.71 -6.62 14.99
N THR A 3 -9.61 -7.35 15.16
CA THR A 3 -8.30 -6.78 15.49
C THR A 3 -7.85 -5.87 14.33
N GLU A 4 -7.34 -4.70 14.67
CA GLU A 4 -6.69 -3.79 13.73
C GLU A 4 -5.58 -4.56 13.00
N HIS A 5 -5.59 -4.54 11.66
CA HIS A 5 -4.57 -5.27 10.92
C HIS A 5 -3.27 -4.46 10.95
N THR A 6 -2.20 -4.99 11.54
CA THR A 6 -0.88 -4.33 11.64
C THR A 6 0.21 -5.08 10.87
N ARG A 7 1.35 -4.41 10.66
CA ARG A 7 2.61 -4.97 10.15
C ARG A 7 3.75 -4.52 11.04
N SER A 8 4.72 -5.38 11.32
CA SER A 8 5.89 -4.93 12.08
C SER A 8 6.73 -3.93 11.27
N VAL A 9 7.36 -2.97 11.95
CA VAL A 9 8.34 -2.04 11.35
C VAL A 9 9.45 -2.81 10.64
N GLN A 10 9.88 -3.95 11.19
CA GLN A 10 10.85 -4.84 10.55
C GLN A 10 10.38 -5.33 9.18
N THR A 11 9.10 -5.71 9.04
CA THR A 11 8.53 -6.13 7.76
C THR A 11 8.57 -4.99 6.76
N ILE A 12 8.13 -3.79 7.17
CA ILE A 12 8.14 -2.62 6.29
C ILE A 12 9.57 -2.26 5.86
N SER A 13 10.54 -2.31 6.76
CA SER A 13 11.92 -1.90 6.48
C SER A 13 12.70 -2.93 5.64
N HIS A 14 12.54 -4.23 5.91
CA HIS A 14 13.42 -5.26 5.34
C HIS A 14 12.75 -6.19 4.32
N ALA A 15 11.42 -6.27 4.33
CA ALA A 15 10.66 -7.17 3.44
C ALA A 15 9.86 -6.42 2.38
N THR A 16 9.99 -5.08 2.31
CA THR A 16 9.35 -4.27 1.28
C THR A 16 10.33 -3.41 0.48
N GLU A 17 9.93 -3.07 -0.74
CA GLU A 17 10.61 -2.11 -1.61
C GLU A 17 9.66 -0.94 -1.88
N LEU A 18 10.18 0.28 -1.81
CA LEU A 18 9.41 1.49 -2.12
C LEU A 18 9.10 1.55 -3.62
N VAL A 19 7.83 1.74 -3.95
CA VAL A 19 7.33 1.83 -5.33
C VAL A 19 7.07 3.28 -5.71
N ASN A 20 6.40 4.02 -4.82
CA ASN A 20 6.06 5.41 -5.03
C ASN A 20 5.80 6.11 -3.69
N THR A 21 5.97 7.42 -3.67
CA THR A 21 5.56 8.31 -2.59
C THR A 21 4.77 9.47 -3.17
N PHE A 22 3.67 9.85 -2.54
CA PHE A 22 2.90 11.02 -2.97
C PHE A 22 2.25 11.72 -1.78
N PHE A 23 2.09 13.03 -1.92
CA PHE A 23 1.26 13.84 -1.02
C PHE A 23 -0.17 13.88 -1.56
N ASP A 24 -1.15 13.84 -0.66
CA ASP A 24 -2.54 14.03 -0.99
C ASP A 24 -3.10 15.27 -0.28
N ASP A 25 -3.51 16.26 -1.06
CA ASP A 25 -3.98 17.55 -0.54
C ASP A 25 -5.27 17.43 0.27
N ASN A 26 -6.12 16.44 -0.02
CA ASN A 26 -7.41 16.26 0.66
C ASN A 26 -7.27 15.69 2.07
N THR A 27 -6.24 14.86 2.29
CA THR A 27 -5.93 14.27 3.61
C THR A 27 -4.79 14.98 4.33
N GLU A 28 -4.05 15.84 3.63
CA GLU A 28 -2.81 16.47 4.10
C GLU A 28 -1.78 15.43 4.59
N LYS A 29 -1.74 14.25 3.95
CA LYS A 29 -0.86 13.15 4.32
C LYS A 29 0.11 12.79 3.20
N PHE A 30 1.30 12.34 3.60
CA PHE A 30 2.25 11.66 2.72
C PHE A 30 2.02 10.15 2.77
N PHE A 31 1.82 9.56 1.59
CA PHE A 31 1.60 8.13 1.43
C PHE A 31 2.83 7.49 0.78
N SER A 32 3.21 6.33 1.28
CA SER A 32 4.22 5.45 0.69
C SER A 32 3.58 4.17 0.20
N VAL A 33 3.68 3.89 -1.09
CA VAL A 33 3.29 2.61 -1.69
C VAL A 33 4.51 1.72 -1.75
N ARG A 34 4.43 0.56 -1.10
CA ARG A 34 5.52 -0.41 -1.00
C ARG A 34 5.07 -1.77 -1.53
N ARG A 35 5.96 -2.53 -2.17
CA ARG A 35 5.69 -3.92 -2.58
C ARG A 35 6.42 -4.90 -1.67
N LEU A 36 5.90 -6.12 -1.49
CA LEU A 36 6.66 -7.19 -0.83
C LEU A 36 7.82 -7.68 -1.71
N SER A 37 9.06 -7.49 -1.26
CA SER A 37 10.29 -7.74 -2.02
C SER A 37 10.47 -9.21 -2.41
N MET A 38 10.01 -10.11 -1.53
CA MET A 38 10.08 -11.57 -1.70
C MET A 38 9.14 -12.10 -2.80
N ARG A 39 8.10 -11.34 -3.20
CA ARG A 39 7.22 -11.75 -4.29
C ARG A 39 7.85 -11.38 -5.62
N LYS A 40 8.34 -12.38 -6.35
CA LYS A 40 8.98 -12.19 -7.66
C LYS A 40 8.03 -12.44 -8.85
N ASP A 41 6.95 -13.20 -8.64
CA ASP A 41 5.97 -13.47 -9.69
C ASP A 41 5.21 -12.17 -10.07
N PRO A 42 5.38 -11.64 -11.30
CA PRO A 42 4.73 -10.39 -11.73
C PRO A 42 3.20 -10.48 -11.75
N ASN A 43 2.63 -11.69 -11.74
CA ASN A 43 1.18 -11.90 -11.68
C ASN A 43 0.65 -12.13 -10.26
N ARG A 44 1.50 -12.07 -9.23
CA ARG A 44 1.11 -12.26 -7.84
C ARG A 44 1.91 -11.37 -6.91
N GLN A 45 1.56 -10.08 -6.90
CA GLN A 45 2.20 -9.09 -6.05
C GLN A 45 1.29 -8.68 -4.89
N LEU A 46 1.89 -8.19 -3.80
CA LEU A 46 1.18 -7.56 -2.68
C LEU A 46 1.84 -6.23 -2.42
N PHE A 47 0.99 -5.22 -2.25
CA PHE A 47 1.37 -3.85 -1.95
C PHE A 47 0.83 -3.47 -0.58
N ILE A 48 1.65 -2.75 0.18
CA ILE A 48 1.33 -2.19 1.48
C ILE A 48 1.46 -0.68 1.33
N VAL A 49 0.44 0.05 1.76
CA VAL A 49 0.42 1.50 1.75
C VAL A 49 0.47 2.00 3.18
N THR A 50 1.40 2.90 3.47
CA THR A 50 1.61 3.47 4.81
C THR A 50 1.50 4.98 4.75
N ILE A 51 1.04 5.61 5.83
CA ILE A 51 1.06 7.06 6.02
C ILE A 51 2.34 7.43 6.77
N GLU A 52 3.02 8.49 6.34
CA GLU A 52 4.19 9.03 7.04
C GLU A 52 3.76 9.83 8.28
N ASN A 53 4.52 9.70 9.38
CA ASN A 53 4.21 10.31 10.69
C ASN A 53 2.78 10.01 11.15
N ASP A 54 2.36 8.76 10.94
CA ASP A 54 1.03 8.29 11.31
C ASP A 54 0.89 8.15 12.84
N ASN A 55 -0.28 8.54 13.36
CA ASN A 55 -0.55 8.53 14.80
C ASN A 55 -1.09 7.19 15.32
N LYS A 56 -1.49 6.28 14.42
CA LYS A 56 -1.91 4.91 14.78
C LYS A 56 -0.75 3.92 14.82
N SER A 57 0.36 4.29 14.19
CA SER A 57 1.58 3.49 14.15
C SER A 57 2.50 3.86 15.31
N ASP A 58 3.30 2.90 15.78
CA ASP A 58 4.32 3.10 16.81
C ASP A 58 5.71 2.60 16.35
N GLU A 59 6.67 2.52 17.28
CA GLU A 59 8.05 2.13 16.98
C GLU A 59 8.21 0.64 16.61
N TYR A 60 7.21 -0.21 16.86
CA TYR A 60 7.23 -1.65 16.61
C TYR A 60 6.24 -2.06 15.53
N GLU A 61 5.05 -1.45 15.51
CA GLU A 61 3.94 -1.80 14.64
C GLU A 61 3.49 -0.62 13.79
N ILE A 62 3.28 -0.90 12.51
CA ILE A 62 2.71 0.00 11.51
C ILE A 62 1.29 -0.46 11.22
N VAL A 63 0.35 0.47 11.35
CA VAL A 63 -1.00 0.32 10.81
C VAL A 63 -0.93 0.70 9.32
N PRO A 64 -1.15 -0.24 8.39
CA PRO A 64 -1.19 0.08 6.98
C PRO A 64 -2.48 0.85 6.68
N PHE A 65 -2.36 1.94 5.93
CA PHE A 65 -3.51 2.62 5.34
C PHE A 65 -4.34 1.64 4.50
N ALA A 66 -3.69 0.93 3.60
CA ALA A 66 -4.33 -0.09 2.79
C ALA A 66 -3.33 -1.19 2.42
N GLU A 67 -3.84 -2.38 2.15
CA GLU A 67 -3.09 -3.42 1.47
C GLU A 67 -3.83 -3.81 0.20
N LEU A 68 -3.10 -3.96 -0.90
CA LEU A 68 -3.68 -4.28 -2.20
C LEU A 68 -2.94 -5.46 -2.81
N SER A 69 -3.68 -6.43 -3.31
CA SER A 69 -3.13 -7.52 -4.11
C SER A 69 -3.28 -7.22 -5.59
N TYR A 70 -2.21 -7.44 -6.35
CA TYR A 70 -2.25 -7.41 -7.81
C TYR A 70 -2.18 -8.85 -8.32
N ARG A 71 -3.21 -9.28 -9.06
CA ARG A 71 -3.28 -10.60 -9.67
C ARG A 71 -3.85 -10.51 -11.08
N GLN A 72 -3.13 -11.06 -12.06
CA GLN A 72 -3.61 -11.13 -13.45
C GLN A 72 -4.19 -9.79 -13.96
N LYS A 73 -3.47 -8.68 -13.74
CA LYS A 73 -3.88 -7.31 -14.10
C LYS A 73 -5.08 -6.73 -13.34
N LYS A 74 -5.56 -7.42 -12.29
CA LYS A 74 -6.60 -6.92 -11.39
C LYS A 74 -6.01 -6.53 -10.04
N ILE A 75 -6.50 -5.44 -9.47
CA ILE A 75 -6.14 -4.98 -8.12
C ILE A 75 -7.33 -5.27 -7.20
N ASN A 76 -7.09 -5.94 -6.08
CA ASN A 76 -8.08 -6.16 -5.03
C ASN A 76 -7.58 -5.62 -3.71
N ILE A 77 -8.45 -4.93 -2.99
CA ILE A 77 -8.20 -4.45 -1.62
C ILE A 77 -8.21 -5.66 -0.68
N VAL A 78 -7.15 -5.80 0.11
CA VAL A 78 -6.95 -6.84 1.11
C VAL A 78 -7.21 -6.27 2.51
N VAL A 79 -6.66 -5.09 2.78
CA VAL A 79 -6.95 -4.30 3.97
C VAL A 79 -7.60 -3.01 3.53
N ASP A 80 -8.82 -2.79 4.01
CA ASP A 80 -9.67 -1.68 3.61
C ASP A 80 -9.35 -0.42 4.44
N PRO A 81 -8.92 0.68 3.81
CA PRO A 81 -8.62 1.93 4.51
C PRO A 81 -9.81 2.51 5.26
N SER A 82 -11.05 2.25 4.83
CA SER A 82 -12.24 2.72 5.56
C SER A 82 -12.39 2.07 6.93
N THR A 83 -11.82 0.87 7.11
CA THR A 83 -11.80 0.17 8.40
C THR A 83 -10.65 0.60 9.28
N GLN A 84 -9.51 0.96 8.67
CA GLN A 84 -8.29 1.35 9.36
C GLN A 84 -8.29 2.82 9.74
N TYR A 85 -8.80 3.69 8.86
CA TYR A 85 -8.81 5.15 8.99
C TYR A 85 -10.21 5.71 8.70
N PRO A 86 -11.24 5.34 9.48
CA PRO A 86 -12.61 5.80 9.26
C PRO A 86 -12.74 7.33 9.28
N GLU A 87 -11.83 8.03 9.96
CA GLU A 87 -11.78 9.49 10.03
C GLU A 87 -11.47 10.17 8.68
N LEU A 88 -10.87 9.46 7.71
CA LEU A 88 -10.53 10.02 6.39
C LEU A 88 -11.69 9.91 5.38
N ASN A 89 -12.73 9.13 5.70
CA ASN A 89 -14.00 8.97 5.00
C ASN A 89 -13.98 9.27 3.49
N GLN A 90 -14.49 10.43 3.06
CA GLN A 90 -14.68 10.77 1.63
C GLN A 90 -13.35 10.85 0.86
N SER A 91 -12.27 11.27 1.51
CA SER A 91 -10.93 11.39 0.90
C SER A 91 -10.30 10.03 0.57
N ILE A 92 -10.79 8.94 1.17
CA ILE A 92 -10.25 7.59 0.97
C ILE A 92 -10.39 7.13 -0.48
N THR A 93 -11.52 7.44 -1.13
CA THR A 93 -11.79 6.97 -2.50
C THR A 93 -10.75 7.51 -3.47
N ASP A 94 -10.47 8.80 -3.41
CA ASP A 94 -9.50 9.47 -4.29
C ASP A 94 -8.07 8.96 -4.06
N VAL A 95 -7.70 8.77 -2.80
CA VAL A 95 -6.40 8.22 -2.42
C VAL A 95 -6.24 6.78 -2.93
N ILE A 96 -7.28 5.94 -2.81
CA ILE A 96 -7.28 4.57 -3.35
C ILE A 96 -7.04 4.58 -4.87
N GLU A 97 -7.68 5.47 -5.61
CA GLU A 97 -7.50 5.55 -7.07
C GLU A 97 -6.09 6.02 -7.46
N LYS A 98 -5.50 6.96 -6.70
CA LYS A 98 -4.09 7.34 -6.83
C LYS A 98 -3.15 6.16 -6.58
N ILE A 99 -3.40 5.38 -5.53
CA ILE A 99 -2.65 4.16 -5.20
C ILE A 99 -2.76 3.13 -6.33
N LYS A 100 -3.97 2.83 -6.80
CA LYS A 100 -4.19 1.86 -7.88
C LYS A 100 -3.46 2.29 -9.14
N SER A 101 -3.53 3.56 -9.51
CA SER A 101 -2.82 4.13 -10.66
C SER A 101 -1.31 3.96 -10.54
N SER A 102 -0.76 4.22 -9.34
CA SER A 102 0.66 4.00 -9.04
C SER A 102 1.07 2.53 -9.18
N ILE A 103 0.27 1.60 -8.65
CA ILE A 103 0.51 0.16 -8.77
C ILE A 103 0.46 -0.28 -10.23
N LEU A 104 -0.54 0.14 -11.00
CA LEU A 104 -0.67 -0.22 -12.42
C LEU A 104 0.51 0.31 -13.25
N GLY A 105 0.94 1.55 -13.00
CA GLY A 105 2.12 2.14 -13.64
C GLY A 105 3.38 1.35 -13.35
N TYR A 106 3.62 1.02 -12.07
CA TYR A 106 4.76 0.19 -11.67
C TYR A 106 4.72 -1.20 -12.31
N MET A 107 3.59 -1.90 -12.21
CA MET A 107 3.45 -3.26 -12.72
C MET A 107 3.61 -3.36 -14.24
N SER A 108 3.21 -2.32 -14.97
CA SER A 108 3.41 -2.24 -16.43
C SER A 108 4.89 -2.21 -16.81
N ASN A 109 5.73 -1.58 -16.00
CA ASN A 109 7.18 -1.56 -16.19
C ASN A 109 7.83 -2.85 -15.65
N TYR A 110 7.38 -3.33 -14.50
CA TYR A 110 7.87 -4.57 -13.89
C TYR A 110 7.68 -5.78 -14.81
N GLN A 111 6.51 -5.90 -15.46
CA GLN A 111 6.23 -6.97 -16.42
C GLN A 111 7.20 -6.94 -17.60
N LYS A 112 7.52 -5.76 -18.15
CA LYS A 112 8.49 -5.64 -19.25
C LYS A 112 9.88 -6.14 -18.86
N LEU A 113 10.31 -5.85 -17.63
CA LEU A 113 11.61 -6.27 -17.11
C LEU A 113 11.68 -7.78 -16.78
N SER A 114 10.55 -8.40 -16.47
CA SER A 114 10.48 -9.84 -16.13
C SER A 114 10.40 -10.81 -17.32
N VAL A 115 10.29 -10.29 -18.55
CA VAL A 115 10.11 -11.08 -19.78
C VAL A 115 11.44 -11.30 -20.54
N HIS A 116 12.56 -10.92 -19.94
CA HIS A 116 13.92 -11.17 -20.42
C HIS A 116 14.72 -11.97 -19.38
#